data_AF-A0A2N2FZZ1-F1
#
_entry.id   AF-A0A2N2FZZ1-F1
#
_cell.length_a   1.000
_cell.length_b   1.000
_cell.length_c   1.000
_cell.angle_alpha   90.00
_cell.angle_beta   90.00
_cell.angle_gamma   90.00
#
_symmetry.space_group_name_H-M   'P 1'
#
loop_
_entity.id
_entity.type
_entity.pdbx_description
1 polymer ?
#
loop_
_entity_poly.entity_id
_entity_poly.type
_entity_poly.pdbx_seq_one_letter_code
_entity_poly.pdbx_strand_id
1 'polypeptide(L)'
;MKMLLVFSLSYSEILEKGMNMNIVKSIVINFLGYFQTRNALIKVRHLKQFSDSPLNKLCQALEDVLTRKILPDEVDYVRRIERLRSKMLASDRQVLFADYGAGSPDITLTEVESANGVTITKQVSEVVQWSKPFFWGLLLFKLVRLFRAEKCLELGTCLGISGSYVAAAQVLSGSGELKTLEGSATFADLAEKNFVELGLKNFSIVVGRFHDTLGNVLEKEKFFDFVFIDGHHDEVATIKYFNQISPHLAEGAVVIFDDIAWSSGMKRAWRKLKSDEQFSLTADLSVIGVCIVGRSNKEKRDIKIPLRAAAAFLSVVSSEDFQAYEETAYLMASPKNAERLNQAIVEVEKNED
;
A
#
# COMPACT_ATOMS: atom_id res chain seq x y z
N MET A 1 23.81 -21.12 -0.49
CA MET A 1 25.15 -20.68 -0.94
C MET A 1 25.49 -21.04 -2.38
N LYS A 2 24.85 -22.03 -3.04
CA LYS A 2 25.10 -22.37 -4.46
C LYS A 2 24.31 -21.54 -5.51
N MET A 3 23.33 -20.73 -5.09
CA MET A 3 22.54 -19.86 -5.97
C MET A 3 23.05 -18.41 -6.03
N LEU A 4 24.26 -18.14 -5.52
CA LEU A 4 24.96 -16.86 -5.73
C LEU A 4 25.80 -16.87 -7.03
N LEU A 5 25.91 -18.02 -7.69
CA LEU A 5 26.81 -18.25 -8.84
C LEU A 5 26.21 -17.88 -10.20
N VAL A 6 24.96 -17.41 -10.27
CA VAL A 6 24.30 -17.11 -11.56
C VAL A 6 24.48 -15.64 -11.99
N PHE A 7 24.96 -14.74 -11.13
CA PHE A 7 25.23 -13.35 -11.52
C PHE A 7 26.50 -12.79 -10.88
N SER A 8 27.60 -13.53 -10.97
CA SER A 8 28.94 -12.95 -10.78
C SER A 8 29.51 -12.42 -12.10
N LEU A 9 28.67 -11.80 -12.95
CA LEU A 9 29.23 -10.99 -14.03
C LEU A 9 29.81 -9.74 -13.36
N SER A 10 31.13 -9.63 -13.42
CA SER A 10 31.84 -8.41 -13.09
C SER A 10 31.27 -7.24 -13.89
N TYR A 11 31.36 -6.01 -13.36
CA TYR A 11 30.95 -4.80 -14.08
C TYR A 11 31.59 -4.71 -15.48
N SER A 12 32.82 -5.24 -15.62
CA SER A 12 33.53 -5.43 -16.89
C SER A 12 32.80 -6.35 -17.88
N GLU A 13 32.26 -7.49 -17.45
CA GLU A 13 31.56 -8.43 -18.34
C GLU A 13 30.18 -7.93 -18.78
N ILE A 14 29.53 -7.09 -17.97
CA ILE A 14 28.26 -6.44 -18.32
C ILE A 14 28.48 -5.39 -19.43
N LEU A 15 29.60 -4.67 -19.38
CA LEU A 15 29.99 -3.69 -20.40
C LEU A 15 30.46 -4.39 -21.69
N GLU A 16 31.22 -5.48 -21.59
CA GLU A 16 31.67 -6.27 -22.75
C GLU A 16 30.49 -6.89 -23.53
N LYS A 17 29.42 -7.28 -22.85
CA LYS A 17 28.22 -7.88 -23.49
C LYS A 17 27.20 -6.87 -24.00
N GLY A 18 27.47 -5.56 -23.90
CA GLY A 18 26.56 -4.51 -24.38
C GLY A 18 25.20 -4.51 -23.68
N MET A 19 25.08 -5.12 -22.50
CA MET A 19 23.81 -5.24 -21.80
C MET A 19 23.35 -3.88 -21.28
N ASN A 20 22.12 -3.51 -21.63
CA ASN A 20 21.51 -2.25 -21.20
C ASN A 20 21.44 -2.20 -19.66
N MET A 21 22.03 -1.16 -19.07
CA MET A 21 22.12 -0.97 -17.61
C MET A 21 20.73 -0.93 -16.93
N ASN A 22 19.68 -0.53 -17.66
CA ASN A 22 18.30 -0.57 -17.15
C ASN A 22 17.78 -2.01 -16.99
N ILE A 23 18.18 -2.93 -17.88
CA ILE A 23 17.83 -4.35 -17.81
C ILE A 23 18.53 -4.99 -16.60
N VAL A 24 19.82 -4.71 -16.39
CA VAL A 24 20.58 -5.20 -15.22
C VAL A 24 19.97 -4.71 -13.92
N LYS A 25 19.66 -3.40 -13.83
CA LYS A 25 18.96 -2.84 -12.67
C LYS A 25 17.62 -3.51 -12.42
N SER A 26 16.83 -3.74 -13.47
CA SER A 26 15.54 -4.44 -13.38
C SER A 26 15.70 -5.86 -12.83
N ILE A 27 16.64 -6.66 -13.36
CA ILE A 27 16.92 -8.02 -12.89
C ILE A 27 17.32 -8.04 -11.42
N VAL A 28 18.23 -7.16 -11.00
CA VAL A 28 18.71 -7.08 -9.61
C VAL A 28 17.57 -6.67 -8.67
N ILE A 29 16.76 -5.67 -9.05
CA ILE A 29 15.58 -5.23 -8.28
C ILE A 29 14.58 -6.38 -8.13
N ASN A 30 14.31 -7.12 -9.21
CA ASN A 30 13.39 -8.25 -9.22
C ASN A 30 13.87 -9.39 -8.31
N PHE A 31 15.15 -9.72 -8.38
CA PHE A 31 15.75 -10.76 -7.54
C PHE A 31 15.72 -10.37 -6.05
N LEU A 32 16.08 -9.14 -5.71
CA LEU A 32 15.99 -8.63 -4.34
C LEU A 32 14.55 -8.63 -3.82
N GLY A 33 13.58 -8.25 -4.64
CA GLY A 33 12.16 -8.28 -4.31
C GLY A 33 11.65 -9.71 -4.01
N TYR A 34 12.08 -10.70 -4.79
CA TYR A 34 11.74 -12.10 -4.57
C TYR A 34 12.25 -12.61 -3.21
N PHE A 35 13.53 -12.38 -2.88
CA PHE A 35 14.09 -12.80 -1.59
C PHE A 35 13.42 -12.10 -0.41
N GLN A 36 13.12 -10.80 -0.54
CA GLN A 36 12.40 -10.06 0.50
C GLN A 36 11.01 -10.64 0.73
N THR A 37 10.24 -10.88 -0.33
CA THR A 37 8.90 -11.50 -0.25
C THR A 37 8.96 -12.87 0.40
N ARG A 38 9.91 -13.72 -0.02
CA ARG A 38 10.11 -15.05 0.56
C ARG A 38 10.48 -14.99 2.05
N ASN A 39 11.40 -14.13 2.44
CA ASN A 39 11.82 -13.97 3.83
C ASN A 39 10.68 -13.43 4.71
N ALA A 40 9.92 -12.46 4.18
CA ALA A 40 8.73 -11.95 4.84
C ALA A 40 7.69 -13.06 5.03
N LEU A 41 7.43 -13.87 4.01
CA LEU A 41 6.48 -14.98 4.08
C LEU A 41 6.90 -16.04 5.11
N ILE A 42 8.18 -16.41 5.16
CA ILE A 42 8.71 -17.32 6.20
C ILE A 42 8.46 -16.73 7.59
N LYS A 43 8.78 -15.45 7.79
CA LYS A 43 8.58 -14.77 9.07
C LYS A 43 7.10 -14.69 9.45
N VAL A 44 6.23 -14.32 8.52
CA VAL A 44 4.77 -14.26 8.70
C VAL A 44 4.23 -15.63 9.11
N ARG A 45 4.61 -16.70 8.41
CA ARG A 45 4.18 -18.07 8.75
C ARG A 45 4.68 -18.54 10.11
N HIS A 46 5.88 -18.14 10.51
CA HIS A 46 6.42 -18.45 11.83
C HIS A 46 5.67 -17.71 12.96
N LEU A 47 5.29 -16.46 12.72
CA LEU A 47 4.55 -15.64 13.68
C LEU A 47 3.07 -16.05 13.80
N LYS A 48 2.50 -16.59 12.72
CA LYS A 48 1.12 -17.05 12.67
C LYS A 48 0.93 -18.27 13.56
N GLN A 49 0.15 -18.08 14.62
CA GLN A 49 -0.34 -19.13 15.50
C GLN A 49 -1.75 -19.55 15.05
N PHE A 50 -2.18 -20.78 15.35
CA PHE A 50 -3.51 -21.30 14.96
C PHE A 50 -4.67 -20.76 15.83
N SER A 51 -4.63 -19.51 16.30
CA SER A 51 -5.64 -18.90 17.18
C SER A 51 -6.27 -17.61 16.59
N ASP A 52 -7.40 -17.14 17.10
CA ASP A 52 -8.05 -15.90 16.62
C ASP A 52 -7.49 -14.62 17.27
N SER A 53 -6.17 -14.47 17.27
CA SER A 53 -5.49 -13.30 17.85
C SER A 53 -5.32 -12.16 16.82
N PRO A 54 -5.23 -10.89 17.26
CA PRO A 54 -4.91 -9.78 16.35
C PRO A 54 -3.64 -9.99 15.53
N LEU A 55 -2.62 -10.62 16.13
CA LEU A 55 -1.40 -10.99 15.41
C LEU A 55 -1.69 -11.96 14.26
N ASN A 56 -2.55 -12.96 14.49
CA ASN A 56 -2.87 -13.95 13.46
C ASN A 56 -3.69 -13.35 12.32
N LYS A 57 -4.59 -12.41 12.61
CA LYS A 57 -5.31 -11.65 11.58
C LYS A 57 -4.35 -10.80 10.75
N LEU A 58 -3.41 -10.09 11.37
CA LEU A 58 -2.38 -9.34 10.65
C LEU A 58 -1.49 -10.27 9.81
N CYS A 59 -1.01 -11.38 10.37
CA CYS A 59 -0.20 -12.36 9.64
C CYS A 59 -0.98 -13.01 8.49
N GLN A 60 -2.27 -13.30 8.67
CA GLN A 60 -3.13 -13.80 7.61
C GLN A 60 -3.28 -12.77 6.48
N ALA A 61 -3.52 -11.49 6.81
CA ALA A 61 -3.60 -10.42 5.83
C ALA A 61 -2.30 -10.30 5.03
N LEU A 62 -1.15 -10.30 5.71
CA LEU A 62 0.16 -10.24 5.08
C LEU A 62 0.44 -11.47 4.22
N GLU A 63 0.12 -12.67 4.68
CA GLU A 63 0.28 -13.90 3.90
C GLU A 63 -0.57 -13.87 2.63
N ASP A 64 -1.84 -13.46 2.72
CA ASP A 64 -2.73 -13.33 1.57
C ASP A 64 -2.16 -12.34 0.54
N VAL A 65 -1.68 -11.17 0.98
CA VAL A 65 -1.11 -10.16 0.07
C VAL A 65 0.21 -10.63 -0.54
N LEU A 66 1.10 -11.23 0.27
CA LEU A 66 2.40 -11.76 -0.18
C LEU A 66 2.25 -12.91 -1.19
N THR A 67 1.18 -13.69 -1.06
CA THR A 67 0.85 -14.79 -1.98
C THR A 67 -0.16 -14.40 -3.05
N ARG A 68 -0.61 -13.14 -3.09
CA ARG A 68 -1.64 -12.62 -3.98
C ARG A 68 -2.95 -13.41 -3.93
N LYS A 69 -3.27 -13.97 -2.76
CA LYS A 69 -4.51 -14.71 -2.53
C LYS A 69 -5.69 -13.74 -2.44
N ILE A 70 -6.52 -13.75 -3.47
CA ILE A 70 -7.80 -13.04 -3.54
C ILE A 70 -8.90 -14.09 -3.58
N LEU A 71 -9.87 -13.99 -2.67
CA LEU A 71 -11.00 -14.91 -2.60
C LEU A 71 -12.00 -14.60 -3.73
N PRO A 72 -12.78 -15.58 -4.21
CA PRO A 72 -13.68 -15.39 -5.36
C PRO A 72 -14.65 -14.21 -5.23
N ASP A 73 -15.16 -13.94 -4.03
CA ASP A 73 -16.06 -12.81 -3.73
C ASP A 73 -15.34 -11.44 -3.74
N GLU A 74 -14.03 -11.41 -3.52
CA GLU A 74 -13.21 -10.21 -3.52
C GLU A 74 -12.75 -9.81 -4.93
N VAL A 75 -12.64 -10.77 -5.85
CA VAL A 75 -12.03 -10.58 -7.19
C VAL A 75 -12.69 -9.44 -7.98
N ASP A 76 -14.02 -9.33 -7.96
CA ASP A 76 -14.72 -8.31 -8.74
C ASP A 76 -14.36 -6.89 -8.29
N TYR A 77 -14.42 -6.63 -6.98
CA TYR A 77 -14.09 -5.32 -6.42
C TYR A 77 -12.64 -4.94 -6.69
N VAL A 78 -11.71 -5.85 -6.41
CA VAL A 78 -10.28 -5.61 -6.63
C VAL A 78 -9.99 -5.34 -8.11
N ARG A 79 -10.59 -6.11 -9.03
CA ARG A 79 -10.44 -5.90 -10.47
C ARG A 79 -10.98 -4.55 -10.92
N ARG A 80 -12.15 -4.14 -10.42
CA ARG A 80 -12.77 -2.85 -10.78
C ARG A 80 -11.93 -1.67 -10.29
N ILE A 81 -11.40 -1.73 -9.07
CA ILE A 81 -10.50 -0.70 -8.51
C ILE A 81 -9.23 -0.58 -9.36
N GLU A 82 -8.58 -1.69 -9.69
CA GLU A 82 -7.35 -1.64 -10.50
C GLU A 82 -7.61 -1.25 -11.95
N ARG A 83 -8.77 -1.62 -12.53
CA ARG A 83 -9.18 -1.10 -13.85
C ARG A 83 -9.37 0.42 -13.81
N LEU A 84 -9.97 0.96 -12.76
CA LEU A 84 -10.11 2.40 -12.57
C LEU A 84 -8.74 3.08 -12.44
N ARG A 85 -7.82 2.49 -11.66
CA ARG A 85 -6.42 2.97 -11.58
C ARG A 85 -5.76 2.99 -12.96
N SER A 86 -5.89 1.92 -13.75
CA SER A 86 -5.34 1.87 -15.11
C SER A 86 -5.92 2.95 -16.03
N LYS A 87 -7.23 3.21 -15.97
CA LYS A 87 -7.85 4.31 -16.72
C LYS A 87 -7.26 5.67 -16.32
N MET A 88 -7.07 5.92 -15.03
CA MET A 88 -6.47 7.17 -14.55
C MET A 88 -5.00 7.30 -14.95
N LEU A 89 -4.23 6.20 -14.93
CA LEU A 89 -2.84 6.19 -15.41
C LEU A 89 -2.73 6.49 -16.91
N ALA A 90 -3.75 6.16 -17.70
CA ALA A 90 -3.82 6.48 -19.12
C ALA A 90 -4.42 7.87 -19.42
N SER A 91 -4.84 8.63 -18.40
CA SER A 91 -5.51 9.92 -18.56
C SER A 91 -4.52 11.07 -18.75
N ASP A 92 -4.78 11.89 -19.76
CA ASP A 92 -4.11 13.18 -20.02
C ASP A 92 -4.83 14.38 -19.37
N ARG A 93 -6.02 14.15 -18.78
CA ARG A 93 -6.79 15.16 -18.05
C ARG A 93 -5.92 15.89 -17.03
N GLN A 94 -5.92 17.21 -17.14
CA GLN A 94 -5.32 18.12 -16.16
C GLN A 94 -6.30 18.39 -15.02
N VAL A 95 -5.77 18.50 -13.81
CA VAL A 95 -6.49 18.86 -12.59
C VAL A 95 -5.78 19.99 -11.89
N LEU A 96 -6.58 20.98 -11.48
CA LEU A 96 -6.14 22.16 -10.75
C LEU A 96 -6.54 22.00 -9.29
N PHE A 97 -5.61 22.18 -8.36
CA PHE A 97 -5.89 22.06 -6.93
C PHE A 97 -4.97 22.94 -6.09
N ALA A 98 -5.38 23.21 -4.86
CA ALA A 98 -4.55 23.88 -3.86
C ALA A 98 -3.63 22.86 -3.16
N ASP A 99 -2.32 23.04 -3.27
CA ASP A 99 -1.31 22.29 -2.54
C ASP A 99 -0.87 23.08 -1.30
N TYR A 100 -0.91 22.42 -0.15
CA TYR A 100 -0.54 22.99 1.14
C TYR A 100 0.87 22.59 1.59
N GLY A 101 1.66 21.94 0.73
CA GLY A 101 3.05 21.55 1.00
C GLY A 101 3.23 20.18 1.65
N ALA A 102 2.17 19.37 1.68
CA ALA A 102 2.14 18.06 2.31
C ALA A 102 2.80 16.92 1.48
N GLY A 103 3.01 17.13 0.18
CA GLY A 103 3.33 16.06 -0.77
C GLY A 103 4.82 15.79 -1.01
N SER A 104 5.73 16.59 -0.47
CA SER A 104 7.18 16.43 -0.69
C SER A 104 7.99 16.87 0.52
N PRO A 105 8.98 16.07 0.98
CA PRO A 105 9.78 16.41 2.15
C PRO A 105 10.76 17.54 1.86
N ASP A 106 11.01 17.82 0.59
CA ASP A 106 11.97 18.83 0.13
C ASP A 106 11.29 20.17 -0.24
N ILE A 107 9.95 20.21 -0.31
CA ILE A 107 9.20 21.44 -0.55
C ILE A 107 9.03 22.16 0.78
N THR A 108 9.51 23.41 0.85
CA THR A 108 9.26 24.31 1.96
C THR A 108 8.43 25.49 1.46
N LEU A 109 7.15 25.51 1.80
CA LEU A 109 6.27 26.66 1.59
C LEU A 109 6.39 27.63 2.78
N THR A 110 6.19 28.93 2.54
CA THR A 110 6.04 29.91 3.63
C THR A 110 4.79 29.63 4.45
N GLU A 111 4.70 30.15 5.69
CA GLU A 111 3.50 29.97 6.52
C GLU A 111 2.22 30.47 5.82
N VAL A 112 2.33 31.56 5.05
CA VAL A 112 1.21 32.13 4.29
C VAL A 112 0.80 31.21 3.13
N GLU A 113 1.77 30.64 2.41
CA GLU A 113 1.51 29.68 1.33
C GLU A 113 0.95 28.37 1.85
N SER A 114 1.49 27.83 2.96
CA SER A 114 0.93 26.64 3.63
C SER A 114 -0.47 26.90 4.20
N ALA A 115 -0.77 28.12 4.63
CA ALA A 115 -2.10 28.48 5.13
C ALA A 115 -3.13 28.59 3.98
N ASN A 116 -2.76 29.26 2.88
CA ASN A 116 -3.69 29.58 1.79
C ASN A 116 -3.72 28.51 0.69
N GLY A 117 -2.68 27.69 0.61
CA GLY A 117 -2.45 26.76 -0.49
C GLY A 117 -1.89 27.47 -1.74
N VAL A 118 -1.02 26.78 -2.45
CA VAL A 118 -0.52 27.21 -3.76
C VAL A 118 -1.28 26.44 -4.82
N THR A 119 -1.84 27.15 -5.80
CA THR A 119 -2.58 26.49 -6.88
C THR A 119 -1.60 25.81 -7.85
N ILE A 120 -1.72 24.50 -8.00
CA ILE A 120 -0.89 23.67 -8.87
C ILE A 120 -1.78 22.95 -9.89
N THR A 121 -1.25 22.76 -11.10
CA THR A 121 -1.87 21.92 -12.14
C THR A 121 -1.04 20.65 -12.33
N LYS A 122 -1.70 19.49 -12.34
CA LYS A 122 -1.08 18.17 -12.58
C LYS A 122 -1.97 17.33 -13.49
N GLN A 123 -1.39 16.33 -14.15
CA GLN A 123 -2.18 15.32 -14.85
C GLN A 123 -2.75 14.31 -13.85
N VAL A 124 -3.96 13.80 -14.12
CA VAL A 124 -4.56 12.71 -13.34
C VAL A 124 -3.64 11.48 -13.26
N SER A 125 -2.95 11.17 -14.37
CA SER A 125 -1.97 10.08 -14.44
C SER A 125 -0.75 10.28 -13.53
N GLU A 126 -0.39 11.52 -13.21
CA GLU A 126 0.66 11.83 -12.23
C GLU A 126 0.13 11.69 -10.80
N VAL A 127 -1.05 12.26 -10.52
CA VAL A 127 -1.66 12.26 -9.18
C VAL A 127 -2.02 10.85 -8.72
N VAL A 128 -2.55 9.99 -9.61
CA VAL A 128 -2.90 8.60 -9.24
C VAL A 128 -1.70 7.77 -8.79
N GLN A 129 -0.48 8.14 -9.19
CA GLN A 129 0.73 7.45 -8.74
C GLN A 129 1.04 7.69 -7.26
N TRP A 130 0.46 8.72 -6.65
CA TRP A 130 0.55 8.98 -5.21
C TRP A 130 -0.31 8.01 -4.39
N SER A 131 -1.32 7.40 -5.02
CA SER A 131 -2.14 6.39 -4.36
C SER A 131 -1.33 5.13 -4.04
N LYS A 132 -1.68 4.47 -2.94
CA LYS A 132 -0.99 3.24 -2.53
C LYS A 132 -1.01 2.18 -3.65
N PRO A 133 0.14 1.57 -4.00
CA PRO A 133 0.20 0.47 -4.95
C PRO A 133 -0.73 -0.70 -4.58
N PHE A 134 -1.07 -1.53 -5.56
CA PHE A 134 -1.93 -2.71 -5.40
C PHE A 134 -1.66 -3.52 -4.12
N PHE A 135 -0.38 -3.81 -3.84
CA PHE A 135 0.03 -4.57 -2.65
C PHE A 135 -0.53 -3.96 -1.36
N TRP A 136 -0.37 -2.65 -1.18
CA TRP A 136 -0.78 -1.94 0.02
C TRP A 136 -2.30 -1.73 0.04
N GLY A 137 -2.93 -1.42 -1.10
CA GLY A 137 -4.38 -1.37 -1.21
C GLY A 137 -5.05 -2.70 -0.82
N LEU A 138 -4.52 -3.82 -1.32
CA LEU A 138 -4.99 -5.15 -0.95
C LEU A 138 -4.75 -5.44 0.55
N LEU A 139 -3.65 -4.98 1.13
CA LEU A 139 -3.43 -5.11 2.58
C LEU A 139 -4.49 -4.35 3.38
N LEU A 140 -4.84 -3.11 3.01
CA LEU A 140 -5.91 -2.36 3.65
C LEU A 140 -7.23 -3.14 3.58
N PHE A 141 -7.58 -3.63 2.39
CA PHE A 141 -8.78 -4.45 2.18
C PHE A 141 -8.80 -5.69 3.07
N LYS A 142 -7.69 -6.43 3.13
CA LYS A 142 -7.58 -7.66 3.92
C LYS A 142 -7.68 -7.38 5.42
N LEU A 143 -7.06 -6.30 5.89
CA LEU A 143 -7.16 -5.90 7.30
C LEU A 143 -8.60 -5.55 7.66
N VAL A 144 -9.30 -4.74 6.85
CA VAL A 144 -10.72 -4.40 7.07
C VAL A 144 -11.58 -5.67 7.13
N ARG A 145 -11.42 -6.61 6.18
CA ARG A 145 -12.17 -7.89 6.16
C ARG A 145 -11.90 -8.75 7.40
N LEU A 146 -10.63 -8.95 7.76
CA LEU A 146 -10.24 -9.87 8.84
C LEU A 146 -10.53 -9.31 10.22
N PHE A 147 -10.41 -8.00 10.40
CA PHE A 147 -10.77 -7.31 11.64
C PHE A 147 -12.26 -6.94 11.72
N ARG A 148 -12.99 -7.06 10.61
CA ARG A 148 -14.42 -6.70 10.50
C ARG A 148 -14.67 -5.24 10.90
N ALA A 149 -13.83 -4.34 10.38
CA ALA A 149 -13.91 -2.93 10.70
C ALA A 149 -15.16 -2.29 10.08
N GLU A 150 -15.97 -1.62 10.89
CA GLU A 150 -17.22 -0.98 10.50
C GLU A 150 -17.12 0.55 10.43
N LYS A 151 -16.30 1.17 11.27
CA LYS A 151 -16.13 2.63 11.31
C LYS A 151 -14.70 2.99 10.96
N CYS A 152 -14.47 3.15 9.66
CA CYS A 152 -13.18 3.46 9.08
C CYS A 152 -12.99 4.97 8.95
N LEU A 153 -11.83 5.49 9.37
CA LEU A 153 -11.37 6.85 9.11
C LEU A 153 -10.16 6.83 8.19
N GLU A 154 -10.11 7.70 7.19
CA GLU A 154 -8.94 7.94 6.35
C GLU A 154 -8.60 9.43 6.36
N LEU A 155 -7.31 9.75 6.59
CA LEU A 155 -6.77 11.09 6.38
C LEU A 155 -5.95 11.08 5.10
N GLY A 156 -6.44 11.75 4.05
CA GLY A 156 -5.81 11.78 2.72
C GLY A 156 -6.56 10.92 1.71
N THR A 157 -7.68 11.43 1.17
CA THR A 157 -8.47 10.71 0.16
C THR A 157 -7.77 10.64 -1.20
N CYS A 158 -7.11 11.73 -1.61
CA CYS A 158 -6.58 11.92 -2.96
C CYS A 158 -7.63 11.56 -4.04
N LEU A 159 -7.31 10.70 -5.00
CA LEU A 159 -8.25 10.24 -6.03
C LEU A 159 -9.12 9.05 -5.59
N GLY A 160 -9.09 8.67 -4.30
CA GLY A 160 -9.97 7.68 -3.71
C GLY A 160 -9.58 6.21 -3.94
N ILE A 161 -8.40 5.90 -4.47
CA ILE A 161 -7.99 4.51 -4.73
C ILE A 161 -7.79 3.71 -3.44
N SER A 162 -7.03 4.22 -2.45
CA SER A 162 -6.82 3.54 -1.16
C SER A 162 -8.13 3.36 -0.40
N GLY A 163 -8.91 4.45 -0.26
CA GLY A 163 -10.25 4.41 0.31
C GLY A 163 -11.20 3.43 -0.39
N SER A 164 -11.03 3.19 -1.69
CA SER A 164 -11.91 2.26 -2.44
C SER A 164 -11.71 0.82 -1.98
N TYR A 165 -10.48 0.43 -1.65
CA TYR A 165 -10.20 -0.87 -1.06
C TYR A 165 -10.86 -1.02 0.32
N VAL A 166 -10.79 0.02 1.15
CA VAL A 166 -11.42 0.03 2.48
C VAL A 166 -12.94 -0.07 2.38
N ALA A 167 -13.56 0.80 1.57
CA ALA A 167 -15.02 0.82 1.39
C ALA A 167 -15.53 -0.48 0.74
N ALA A 168 -14.84 -1.04 -0.26
CA ALA A 168 -15.21 -2.32 -0.86
C ALA A 168 -15.17 -3.49 0.14
N ALA A 169 -14.15 -3.52 1.01
CA ALA A 169 -14.04 -4.52 2.05
C ALA A 169 -15.22 -4.48 3.04
N GLN A 170 -15.71 -3.27 3.38
CA GLN A 170 -16.91 -3.10 4.21
C GLN A 170 -18.18 -3.58 3.50
N VAL A 171 -18.38 -3.23 2.23
CA VAL A 171 -19.54 -3.71 1.45
C VAL A 171 -19.59 -5.24 1.43
N LEU A 172 -18.45 -5.91 1.17
CA LEU A 172 -18.37 -7.38 1.21
C LEU A 172 -18.54 -7.97 2.61
N SER A 173 -18.34 -7.18 3.66
CA SER A 173 -18.58 -7.58 5.06
C SER A 173 -20.03 -7.39 5.47
N GLY A 174 -20.84 -6.73 4.64
CA GLY A 174 -22.26 -6.51 4.84
C GLY A 174 -22.60 -5.31 5.72
N SER A 175 -21.61 -4.62 6.27
CA SER A 175 -21.77 -3.43 7.12
C SER A 175 -20.52 -2.55 7.06
N GLY A 176 -20.69 -1.30 7.48
CA GLY A 176 -19.61 -0.35 7.69
C GLY A 176 -19.67 0.88 6.79
N GLU A 177 -18.91 1.90 7.16
CA GLU A 177 -18.80 3.19 6.50
C GLU A 177 -17.36 3.69 6.54
N LEU A 178 -16.90 4.28 5.44
CA LEU A 178 -15.64 5.02 5.35
C LEU A 178 -15.90 6.51 5.48
N LYS A 179 -15.30 7.15 6.48
CA LYS A 179 -15.15 8.60 6.55
C LYS A 179 -13.76 8.98 6.08
N THR A 180 -13.63 9.76 5.02
CA THR A 180 -12.33 10.17 4.48
C THR A 180 -12.22 11.68 4.39
N LEU A 181 -11.05 12.23 4.72
CA LEU A 181 -10.79 13.67 4.73
C LEU A 181 -9.84 14.04 3.59
N GLU A 182 -10.17 15.11 2.87
CA GLU A 182 -9.39 15.61 1.74
C GLU A 182 -9.27 17.13 1.76
N GLY A 183 -8.04 17.65 1.66
CA GLY A 183 -7.78 19.09 1.62
C GLY A 183 -8.22 19.75 0.32
N SER A 184 -8.10 19.04 -0.80
CA SER A 184 -8.43 19.52 -2.13
C SER A 184 -9.86 19.20 -2.53
N ALA A 185 -10.70 20.22 -2.69
CA ALA A 185 -12.07 20.06 -3.21
C ALA A 185 -12.10 19.38 -4.59
N THR A 186 -11.10 19.66 -5.44
CA THR A 186 -10.97 19.01 -6.76
C THR A 186 -10.73 17.50 -6.63
N PHE A 187 -9.86 17.10 -5.71
CA PHE A 187 -9.59 15.67 -5.48
C PHE A 187 -10.77 14.98 -4.81
N ALA A 188 -11.43 15.64 -3.86
CA ALA A 188 -12.65 15.13 -3.24
C ALA A 188 -13.76 14.84 -4.26
N ASP A 189 -14.03 15.76 -5.20
CA ASP A 189 -15.02 15.56 -6.28
C ASP A 189 -14.63 14.38 -7.19
N LEU A 190 -13.35 14.23 -7.52
CA LEU A 190 -12.86 13.10 -8.32
C LEU A 190 -12.97 11.78 -7.57
N ALA A 191 -12.60 11.76 -6.28
CA ALA A 191 -12.73 10.59 -5.43
C ALA A 191 -14.19 10.15 -5.29
N GLU A 192 -15.12 11.10 -5.10
CA GLU A 192 -16.55 10.80 -5.05
C GLU A 192 -17.04 10.16 -6.35
N LYS A 193 -16.69 10.72 -7.51
CA LYS A 193 -17.01 10.13 -8.83
C LYS A 193 -16.44 8.73 -8.99
N ASN A 194 -15.20 8.52 -8.54
CA ASN A 194 -14.53 7.23 -8.57
C ASN A 194 -15.23 6.20 -7.68
N PHE A 195 -15.59 6.55 -6.45
CA PHE A 195 -16.36 5.67 -5.56
C PHE A 195 -17.71 5.29 -6.18
N VAL A 196 -18.41 6.26 -6.78
CA VAL A 196 -19.70 6.03 -7.45
C VAL A 196 -19.53 5.12 -8.69
N GLU A 197 -18.49 5.29 -9.51
CA GLU A 197 -18.19 4.39 -10.65
C GLU A 197 -17.92 2.95 -10.17
N LEU A 198 -17.29 2.81 -9.00
CA LEU A 198 -17.08 1.51 -8.35
C LEU A 198 -18.34 0.97 -7.66
N GLY A 199 -19.46 1.68 -7.72
CA GLY A 199 -20.73 1.28 -7.10
C GLY A 199 -20.68 1.26 -5.57
N LEU A 200 -19.70 1.96 -4.99
CA LEU A 200 -19.56 2.12 -3.55
C LEU A 200 -20.50 3.24 -3.09
N LYS A 201 -21.12 3.06 -1.93
CA LYS A 201 -22.11 4.00 -1.36
C LYS A 201 -21.91 4.23 0.14
N ASN A 202 -21.05 3.45 0.74
CA ASN A 202 -20.76 3.43 2.17
C ASN A 202 -19.57 4.34 2.50
N PHE A 203 -19.59 5.57 1.98
CA PHE A 203 -18.53 6.53 2.22
C PHE A 203 -19.09 7.94 2.45
N SER A 204 -18.30 8.77 3.12
CA SER A 204 -18.48 10.21 3.20
C SER A 204 -17.14 10.92 3.11
N ILE A 205 -17.08 11.98 2.31
CA ILE A 205 -15.87 12.79 2.12
C ILE A 205 -16.06 14.12 2.84
N VAL A 206 -15.11 14.48 3.69
CA VAL A 206 -15.06 15.77 4.38
C VAL A 206 -13.98 16.62 3.73
N VAL A 207 -14.40 17.70 3.08
CA VAL A 207 -13.51 18.59 2.33
C VAL A 207 -12.96 19.68 3.26
N GLY A 208 -11.64 19.81 3.29
CA GLY A 208 -10.91 20.82 4.03
C GLY A 208 -9.64 20.26 4.67
N ARG A 209 -8.79 21.15 5.16
CA ARG A 209 -7.53 20.78 5.83
C ARG A 209 -7.85 19.99 7.09
N PHE A 210 -7.02 18.99 7.43
CA PHE A 210 -7.29 18.12 8.58
C PHE A 210 -7.38 18.90 9.88
N HIS A 211 -6.56 19.93 10.08
CA HIS A 211 -6.60 20.73 11.30
C HIS A 211 -7.90 21.54 11.45
N ASP A 212 -8.61 21.82 10.36
CA ASP A 212 -9.90 22.53 10.39
C ASP A 212 -11.09 21.57 10.56
N THR A 213 -10.95 20.33 10.06
CA THR A 213 -12.09 19.42 9.85
C THR A 213 -12.11 18.20 10.76
N LEU A 214 -10.94 17.69 11.19
CA LEU A 214 -10.81 16.46 11.96
C LEU A 214 -11.57 16.53 13.30
N GLY A 215 -11.46 17.64 14.04
CA GLY A 215 -12.15 17.81 15.32
C GLY A 215 -13.66 17.60 15.20
N ASN A 216 -14.30 18.23 14.21
CA ASN A 216 -15.73 18.11 13.96
C ASN A 216 -16.15 16.68 13.56
N VAL A 217 -15.27 15.93 12.89
CA VAL A 217 -15.51 14.52 12.56
C VAL A 217 -15.46 13.66 13.82
N LEU A 218 -14.44 13.85 14.65
CA LEU A 218 -14.26 13.10 15.89
C LEU A 218 -15.38 13.35 16.91
N GLU A 219 -15.91 14.58 16.98
CA GLU A 219 -17.04 14.91 17.87
C GLU A 219 -18.35 14.21 17.47
N LYS A 220 -18.53 13.92 16.18
CA LYS A 220 -19.76 13.31 15.64
C LYS A 220 -19.75 11.79 15.69
N GLU A 221 -18.58 11.18 15.60
CA GLU A 221 -18.43 9.73 15.58
C GLU A 221 -18.10 9.19 16.98
N LYS A 222 -18.81 8.14 17.40
CA LYS A 222 -18.61 7.54 18.73
C LYS A 222 -17.27 6.82 18.86
N PHE A 223 -16.85 6.15 17.80
CA PHE A 223 -15.60 5.40 17.75
C PHE A 223 -15.16 5.17 16.30
N PHE A 224 -13.89 4.82 16.13
CA PHE A 224 -13.32 4.22 14.93
C PHE A 224 -12.64 2.90 15.29
N ASP A 225 -12.86 1.88 14.47
CA ASP A 225 -12.23 0.56 14.61
C ASP A 225 -11.18 0.29 13.52
N PHE A 226 -11.06 1.21 12.57
CA PHE A 226 -9.97 1.25 11.59
C PHE A 226 -9.62 2.69 11.24
N VAL A 227 -8.33 3.03 11.24
CA VAL A 227 -7.85 4.36 10.87
C VAL A 227 -6.65 4.24 9.96
N PHE A 228 -6.67 4.94 8.83
CA PHE A 228 -5.55 5.07 7.91
C PHE A 228 -5.11 6.54 7.84
N ILE A 229 -3.89 6.81 8.29
CA ILE A 229 -3.28 8.14 8.30
C ILE A 229 -2.29 8.20 7.13
N ASP A 230 -2.75 8.76 6.01
CA ASP A 230 -2.07 8.81 4.69
C ASP A 230 -2.04 10.25 4.16
N GLY A 231 -1.60 11.20 5.00
CA GLY A 231 -1.52 12.59 4.60
C GLY A 231 -0.62 13.45 5.49
N HIS A 232 -0.19 14.59 4.92
CA HIS A 232 0.79 15.55 5.47
C HIS A 232 2.23 15.00 5.60
N HIS A 233 2.42 13.76 6.06
CA HIS A 233 3.74 13.10 6.23
C HIS A 233 4.80 13.96 6.95
N ASP A 234 4.34 14.76 7.90
CA ASP A 234 5.15 15.57 8.82
C ASP A 234 5.13 14.96 10.23
N GLU A 235 6.24 15.10 10.96
CA GLU A 235 6.39 14.53 12.29
C GLU A 235 5.35 15.09 13.27
N VAL A 236 5.26 16.42 13.36
CA VAL A 236 4.43 17.12 14.34
C VAL A 236 2.97 16.92 14.00
N ALA A 237 2.61 17.06 12.72
CA ALA A 237 1.25 16.87 12.25
C ALA A 237 0.75 15.44 12.48
N THR A 238 1.52 14.42 12.09
CA THR A 238 1.12 13.01 12.25
C THR A 238 0.89 12.66 13.72
N ILE A 239 1.78 13.07 14.61
CA ILE A 239 1.61 12.88 16.06
C ILE A 239 0.36 13.62 16.56
N LYS A 240 0.15 14.87 16.12
CA LYS A 240 -1.00 15.67 16.53
C LYS A 240 -2.33 15.04 16.10
N TYR A 241 -2.44 14.60 14.85
CA TYR A 241 -3.65 13.94 14.36
C TYR A 241 -3.94 12.65 15.10
N PHE A 242 -2.91 11.83 15.33
CA PHE A 242 -3.06 10.60 16.11
C PHE A 242 -3.51 10.89 17.55
N ASN A 243 -2.94 11.88 18.22
CA ASN A 243 -3.36 12.25 19.58
C ASN A 243 -4.82 12.72 19.65
N GLN A 244 -5.33 13.35 18.58
CA GLN A 244 -6.75 13.71 18.47
C GLN A 244 -7.62 12.46 18.26
N ILE A 245 -7.18 11.53 17.42
CA ILE A 245 -7.93 10.32 17.07
C ILE A 245 -7.94 9.28 18.20
N SER A 246 -6.84 9.15 18.94
CA SER A 246 -6.60 8.11 19.96
C SER A 246 -7.76 7.93 20.96
N PRO A 247 -8.35 9.00 21.54
CA PRO A 247 -9.50 8.87 22.44
C PRO A 247 -10.76 8.26 21.81
N HIS A 248 -10.86 8.25 20.48
CA HIS A 248 -12.00 7.74 19.72
C HIS A 248 -11.75 6.34 19.15
N LEU A 249 -10.63 5.68 19.48
CA LEU A 249 -10.34 4.33 18.97
C LEU A 249 -11.05 3.26 19.81
N ALA A 250 -11.69 2.32 19.14
CA ALA A 250 -12.25 1.13 19.77
C ALA A 250 -11.16 0.15 20.24
N GLU A 251 -11.49 -0.69 21.22
CA GLU A 251 -10.64 -1.83 21.58
C GLU A 251 -10.48 -2.75 20.35
N GLY A 252 -9.25 -3.16 20.04
CA GLY A 252 -8.97 -3.97 18.85
C GLY A 252 -8.88 -3.18 17.55
N ALA A 253 -9.03 -1.85 17.58
CA ALA A 253 -8.94 -1.01 16.39
C ALA A 253 -7.59 -1.14 15.69
N VAL A 254 -7.61 -1.11 14.35
CA VAL A 254 -6.42 -1.10 13.50
C VAL A 254 -6.06 0.34 13.17
N VAL A 255 -4.85 0.79 13.50
CA VAL A 255 -4.34 2.11 13.12
C VAL A 255 -3.15 1.92 12.19
N ILE A 256 -3.22 2.53 11.02
CA ILE A 256 -2.23 2.41 9.96
C ILE A 256 -1.62 3.78 9.71
N PHE A 257 -0.30 3.86 9.78
CA PHE A 257 0.48 5.05 9.46
C PHE A 257 1.21 4.82 8.16
N ASP A 258 0.95 5.67 7.19
CA ASP A 258 1.67 5.63 5.93
C ASP A 258 3.04 6.30 6.03
N ASP A 259 3.94 5.91 5.13
CA ASP A 259 5.21 6.61 4.87
C ASP A 259 6.08 6.80 6.13
N ILE A 260 6.10 5.78 6.99
CA ILE A 260 6.84 5.78 8.26
C ILE A 260 8.37 5.95 8.10
N ALA A 261 8.88 5.76 6.89
CA ALA A 261 10.29 5.92 6.53
C ALA A 261 10.58 7.08 5.56
N TRP A 262 9.57 7.89 5.22
CA TRP A 262 9.62 8.96 4.21
C TRP A 262 10.70 10.02 4.49
N SER A 263 10.73 10.54 5.72
CA SER A 263 11.67 11.56 6.14
C SER A 263 12.31 11.21 7.48
N SER A 264 13.34 11.96 7.90
CA SER A 264 13.89 11.81 9.25
C SER A 264 12.85 12.11 10.33
N GLY A 265 11.94 13.06 10.06
CA GLY A 265 10.79 13.39 10.90
C GLY A 265 9.81 12.23 11.02
N MET A 266 9.39 11.63 9.90
CA MET A 266 8.49 10.48 9.94
C MET A 266 9.10 9.27 10.66
N LYS A 267 10.41 9.04 10.53
CA LYS A 267 11.11 8.01 11.32
C LYS A 267 11.11 8.31 12.83
N ARG A 268 11.13 9.58 13.23
CA ARG A 268 10.99 9.99 14.64
C ARG A 268 9.54 9.82 15.11
N ALA A 269 8.58 10.27 14.30
CA ALA A 269 7.15 10.10 14.57
C ALA A 269 6.80 8.62 14.76
N TRP A 270 7.21 7.76 13.83
CA TRP A 270 6.97 6.32 13.91
C TRP A 270 7.56 5.72 15.19
N ARG A 271 8.79 6.06 15.58
CA ARG A 271 9.37 5.57 16.84
C ARG A 271 8.53 5.95 18.06
N LYS A 272 7.99 7.17 18.09
CA LYS A 272 7.13 7.66 19.17
C LYS A 272 5.76 6.97 19.17
N LEU A 273 5.08 6.92 18.03
CA LEU A 273 3.77 6.28 17.87
C LEU A 273 3.84 4.78 18.18
N LYS A 274 4.89 4.12 17.70
CA LYS A 274 5.18 2.73 17.99
C LYS A 274 5.39 2.47 19.47
N SER A 275 5.85 3.43 20.28
CA SER A 275 6.00 3.27 21.74
C SER A 275 4.71 3.48 22.54
N ASP A 276 3.63 3.96 21.93
CA ASP A 276 2.39 4.29 22.62
C ASP A 276 1.77 3.09 23.36
N GLU A 277 1.44 3.26 24.64
CA GLU A 277 0.98 2.19 25.53
C GLU A 277 -0.41 1.65 25.17
N GLN A 278 -1.21 2.39 24.39
CA GLN A 278 -2.53 1.92 23.96
C GLN A 278 -2.45 0.73 22.98
N PHE A 279 -1.30 0.55 22.33
CA PHE A 279 -1.11 -0.49 21.33
C PHE A 279 -0.59 -1.77 21.95
N SER A 280 -1.34 -2.86 21.78
CA SER A 280 -0.94 -4.20 22.17
C SER A 280 -0.05 -4.89 21.13
N LEU A 281 -0.13 -4.47 19.87
CA LEU A 281 0.67 -4.96 18.76
C LEU A 281 1.07 -3.80 17.85
N THR A 282 2.34 -3.78 17.44
CA THR A 282 2.86 -2.89 16.39
C THR A 282 3.66 -3.68 15.37
N ALA A 283 3.54 -3.31 14.11
CA ALA A 283 4.23 -3.93 12.98
C ALA A 283 4.82 -2.86 12.06
N ASP A 284 6.15 -2.82 11.99
CA ASP A 284 6.91 -2.01 11.05
C ASP A 284 7.09 -2.79 9.74
N LEU A 285 6.40 -2.34 8.68
CA LEU A 285 6.47 -2.91 7.35
C LEU A 285 7.38 -2.10 6.40
N SER A 286 8.27 -1.27 6.95
CA SER A 286 9.15 -0.32 6.25
C SER A 286 8.46 0.85 5.55
N VAL A 287 7.42 0.62 4.76
CA VAL A 287 6.63 1.70 4.12
C VAL A 287 5.49 2.12 5.03
N ILE A 288 4.77 1.14 5.58
CA ILE A 288 3.60 1.35 6.43
C ILE A 288 3.87 0.80 7.85
N GLY A 289 3.38 1.51 8.87
CA GLY A 289 3.28 1.01 10.24
C GLY A 289 1.85 0.58 10.54
N VAL A 290 1.65 -0.64 11.06
CA VAL A 290 0.34 -1.14 11.51
C VAL A 290 0.34 -1.31 13.01
N CYS A 291 -0.65 -0.76 13.70
CA CYS A 291 -0.81 -0.83 15.15
C CYS A 291 -2.20 -1.37 15.49
N ILE A 292 -2.31 -2.21 16.52
CA ILE A 292 -3.59 -2.70 17.04
C ILE A 292 -3.78 -2.23 18.48
N VAL A 293 -4.90 -1.55 18.74
CA VAL A 293 -5.30 -1.12 20.09
C VAL A 293 -5.62 -2.33 20.96
N GLY A 294 -5.12 -2.35 22.19
CA GLY A 294 -5.52 -3.38 23.16
C GLY A 294 -5.10 -3.05 24.59
N ARG A 295 -6.01 -3.20 25.56
CA ARG A 295 -5.77 -2.83 26.97
C ARG A 295 -4.57 -3.56 27.59
N SER A 296 -3.78 -2.80 28.37
CA SER A 296 -2.41 -3.06 28.83
C SER A 296 -2.22 -4.16 29.90
N ASN A 297 -2.84 -5.33 29.76
CA ASN A 297 -2.58 -6.48 30.67
C ASN A 297 -1.70 -7.59 30.03
N LYS A 298 -1.22 -7.38 28.79
CA LYS A 298 -0.31 -8.30 28.09
C LYS A 298 0.90 -7.52 27.59
N GLU A 299 2.07 -8.16 27.57
CA GLU A 299 3.28 -7.59 26.96
C GLU A 299 2.99 -7.16 25.52
N LYS A 300 3.26 -5.88 25.22
CA LYS A 300 3.17 -5.33 23.88
C LYS A 300 4.07 -6.10 22.93
N ARG A 301 3.50 -6.53 21.79
CA ARG A 301 4.26 -7.18 20.73
C ARG A 301 4.71 -6.16 19.70
N ASP A 302 6.00 -6.14 19.42
CA ASP A 302 6.58 -5.31 18.37
C ASP A 302 7.23 -6.20 17.31
N ILE A 303 6.83 -6.01 16.06
CA ILE A 303 7.25 -6.84 14.95
C ILE A 303 7.80 -5.96 13.84
N LYS A 304 8.88 -6.42 13.21
CA LYS A 304 9.42 -5.78 12.00
C LYS A 304 9.46 -6.78 10.86
N ILE A 305 8.71 -6.52 9.79
CA ILE A 305 8.69 -7.35 8.57
C ILE A 305 9.04 -6.41 7.43
N PRO A 306 10.32 -6.28 7.06
CA PRO A 306 10.71 -5.31 6.05
C PRO A 306 10.13 -5.69 4.70
N LEU A 307 9.20 -4.86 4.22
CA LEU A 307 8.57 -4.98 2.92
C LEU A 307 8.92 -3.72 2.14
N ARG A 308 9.70 -3.85 1.09
CA ARG A 308 9.67 -2.82 0.04
C ARG A 308 8.41 -3.08 -0.75
N ALA A 309 7.69 -2.03 -1.14
CA ALA A 309 6.65 -2.16 -2.14
C ALA A 309 7.23 -3.05 -3.24
N ALA A 310 6.72 -4.27 -3.38
CA ALA A 310 7.21 -5.19 -4.38
C ALA A 310 7.13 -4.39 -5.67
N ALA A 311 8.29 -4.02 -6.23
CA ALA A 311 8.36 -3.22 -7.43
C ALA A 311 7.35 -3.83 -8.41
N ALA A 312 6.43 -3.00 -8.86
CA ALA A 312 5.30 -3.33 -9.72
C ALA A 312 5.53 -4.62 -10.52
N PHE A 313 5.02 -5.75 -10.02
CA PHE A 313 4.88 -6.95 -10.83
C PHE A 313 3.43 -6.98 -11.29
N LEU A 314 3.27 -6.82 -12.61
CA LEU A 314 2.06 -6.55 -13.40
C LEU A 314 1.73 -5.07 -13.60
N SER A 315 2.40 -4.43 -14.56
CA SER A 315 1.62 -3.81 -15.64
C SER A 315 0.65 -4.87 -16.17
N VAL A 316 -0.64 -4.55 -16.29
CA VAL A 316 -1.69 -5.42 -16.84
C VAL A 316 -1.13 -6.36 -17.92
N VAL A 317 -0.99 -7.64 -17.61
CA VAL A 317 -0.70 -8.67 -18.60
C VAL A 317 -1.88 -9.62 -18.62
N SER A 318 -2.31 -9.98 -19.82
CA SER A 318 -3.43 -10.88 -20.07
C SER A 318 -3.27 -12.20 -19.29
N SER A 319 -4.38 -12.90 -19.01
CA SER A 319 -4.34 -14.19 -18.31
C SER A 319 -3.51 -15.25 -19.04
N GLU A 320 -3.32 -15.11 -20.35
CA GLU A 320 -2.55 -16.04 -21.19
C GLU A 320 -1.04 -15.87 -20.99
N ASP A 321 -0.56 -14.64 -20.82
CA ASP A 321 0.86 -14.35 -20.58
C ASP A 321 1.32 -14.66 -19.14
N PHE A 322 0.39 -14.71 -18.17
CA PHE A 322 0.70 -15.09 -16.80
C PHE A 322 1.09 -16.57 -16.70
N GLN A 323 0.42 -17.43 -17.47
CA GLN A 323 0.73 -18.86 -17.52
C GLN A 323 2.10 -19.08 -18.18
N ALA A 324 2.40 -18.35 -19.26
CA ALA A 324 3.73 -18.34 -19.89
C ALA A 324 4.83 -17.83 -18.94
N TYR A 325 4.53 -16.84 -18.09
CA TYR A 325 5.49 -16.33 -17.10
C TYR A 325 5.74 -17.31 -15.95
N GLU A 326 4.71 -17.97 -15.41
CA GLU A 326 4.90 -19.00 -14.37
C GLU A 326 5.68 -20.20 -14.91
N GLU A 327 5.41 -20.62 -16.15
CA GLU A 327 6.16 -21.69 -16.82
C GLU A 327 7.61 -21.28 -17.06
N THR A 328 7.86 -20.05 -17.52
CA THR A 328 9.22 -19.52 -17.72
C THR A 328 9.97 -19.37 -16.39
N ALA A 329 9.32 -18.86 -15.34
CA ALA A 329 9.90 -18.73 -14.01
C ALA A 329 10.19 -20.10 -13.37
N TYR A 330 9.31 -21.09 -13.57
CA TYR A 330 9.52 -22.49 -13.17
C TYR A 330 10.68 -23.14 -13.94
N LEU A 331 10.80 -22.85 -15.24
CA LEU A 331 11.90 -23.34 -16.07
C LEU A 331 13.22 -22.68 -15.69
N MET A 332 13.22 -21.42 -15.28
CA MET A 332 14.43 -20.70 -14.85
C MET A 332 14.83 -20.97 -13.40
N ALA A 333 13.96 -21.59 -12.58
CA ALA A 333 14.23 -21.92 -11.18
C ALA A 333 15.19 -23.10 -10.98
N SER A 334 15.51 -23.84 -12.04
CA SER A 334 16.43 -24.99 -12.01
C SER A 334 17.44 -24.88 -13.17
N PRO A 335 18.75 -25.05 -12.94
CA PRO A 335 19.76 -25.02 -13.99
C PRO A 335 19.46 -25.99 -15.14
N LYS A 336 18.91 -27.17 -14.79
CA LYS A 336 18.54 -28.22 -15.75
C LYS A 336 17.31 -27.86 -16.59
N ASN A 337 16.42 -27.03 -16.06
CA ASN A 337 15.23 -26.58 -16.77
C ASN A 337 15.54 -25.36 -17.65
N ALA A 338 16.46 -24.49 -17.22
CA ALA A 338 16.94 -23.35 -18.00
C ALA A 338 17.71 -23.83 -19.25
N GLU A 339 18.50 -24.89 -19.10
CA GLU A 339 19.21 -25.53 -20.22
C GLU A 339 18.23 -26.15 -21.24
N ARG A 340 17.15 -26.77 -20.77
CA ARG A 340 16.06 -27.29 -21.62
C ARG A 340 15.32 -26.18 -22.36
N LEU A 341 15.04 -25.06 -21.70
CA LEU A 341 14.39 -23.91 -22.32
C LEU A 341 15.26 -23.32 -23.43
N ASN A 342 16.57 -23.15 -23.18
CA ASN A 342 17.50 -22.67 -24.20
C ASN A 342 17.62 -23.63 -25.39
N GLN A 343 17.61 -24.95 -25.16
CA GLN A 343 17.60 -25.95 -26.23
C GLN A 343 16.33 -25.87 -27.08
N ALA A 344 15.17 -25.71 -26.44
CA ALA A 344 13.89 -25.56 -27.13
C ALA A 344 13.83 -24.28 -27.97
N ILE A 345 14.35 -23.15 -27.45
CA ILE A 345 14.43 -21.88 -28.19
C ILE A 345 15.30 -22.04 -29.44
N VAL A 346 16.48 -22.65 -29.30
CA VAL A 346 17.39 -22.92 -30.44
C VAL A 346 16.78 -23.88 -31.47
N GLU A 347 15.93 -24.82 -31.05
CA GLU A 347 15.20 -25.70 -31.97
C GLU A 347 14.09 -24.96 -32.73
N VAL A 348 13.38 -24.05 -32.08
CA VAL A 348 12.34 -23.24 -32.72
C VAL A 348 12.96 -22.26 -33.73
N GLU A 349 14.03 -21.56 -33.34
CA GLU A 349 14.76 -20.63 -34.21
C GLU A 349 15.36 -21.32 -35.45
N LYS A 350 15.70 -22.62 -35.36
CA LYS A 350 16.19 -23.42 -36.48
C LYS A 350 15.11 -23.95 -37.42
N ASN A 351 13.84 -23.94 -36.99
CA ASN A 351 12.71 -24.41 -37.79
C ASN A 351 11.91 -23.25 -38.42
N GLU A 352 12.31 -21.99 -38.16
CA GLU A 352 11.74 -20.78 -38.79
C GLU A 352 12.56 -20.26 -40.00
N ASP A 353 13.68 -20.91 -40.33
CA ASP A 353 14.39 -20.83 -41.62
C ASP A 353 13.99 -22.01 -42.54
#